data_AF-A0A524HZK5-F1
#
_entry.id   AF-A0A524HZK5-F1
#
_cell.length_a   1.000
_cell.length_b   1.000
_cell.length_c   1.000
_cell.angle_alpha   90.00
_cell.angle_beta   90.00
_cell.angle_gamma   90.00
#
_symmetry.space_group_name_H-M   'P 1'
#
loop_
_entity.id
_entity.type
_entity.pdbx_description
1 polymer ?
#
loop_
_entity_poly.entity_id
_entity_poly.type
_entity_poly.pdbx_seq_one_letter_code
_entity_poly.pdbx_strand_id
1 'polypeptide(L)'
;MNLKARFQAVLILMLVLGLIVSSQALAQGRQAPPPEYKELVTASAIKDASARIKEFERIKAAYPNSQYLEAIDGSILEAKVELADTLEAVLALQNDMLAKGHGPARLQNPIQAADQILRHPKLGTFDKSAVLTVILKYKEEALKAAEDPATYEGVPEDRRNFFKSLSLNGLEILAAKAYLNAGDTVKATAALDSYKKAGGATGGSYFYVLAGVKERMGQPGEAYDAYLTAAVENFEDAPDKAKGLYLKINGRADGFEAALEAKLKALPFHPEAFKAPADWKGKAVLAELFTGSECPPCVGADLAFDGLVESIPAKYLVILVYHLPIPRPDPMMNPATQARQSVYGVNSTPTVFFDGANKMVGGGNRGMAEGKFAEYKAAVEPLLSAVPDVSLKVRASLAGETVKAAFEFDKMVPGAEYHVVLVQDEQEHKGSNGLVSHKMVVRDLITVDPAAPKTATFDLDASEKAADAYLTE
;
A
#
# COMPACT_ATOMS: atom_id res chain seq x y z
N MET A 1 15.53 10.76 16.54
CA MET A 1 14.47 9.93 15.93
C MET A 1 13.24 10.77 15.65
N ASN A 2 12.87 10.84 14.37
CA ASN A 2 12.03 11.87 13.74
C ASN A 2 10.52 11.57 13.84
N LEU A 3 9.70 12.60 13.73
CA LEU A 3 8.24 12.69 13.88
C LEU A 3 7.39 11.66 13.09
N LYS A 4 8.01 10.86 12.20
CA LYS A 4 7.37 10.00 11.18
C LYS A 4 7.17 8.53 11.59
N ALA A 5 7.81 8.04 12.65
CA ALA A 5 7.50 6.72 13.22
C ALA A 5 6.09 6.63 13.84
N ARG A 6 5.43 7.78 14.03
CA ARG A 6 4.09 7.93 14.63
C ARG A 6 2.93 7.44 13.75
N PHE A 7 3.18 7.13 12.48
CA PHE A 7 2.14 6.71 11.53
C PHE A 7 1.72 5.23 11.65
N GLN A 8 2.53 4.37 12.30
CA GLN A 8 2.21 2.94 12.38
C GLN A 8 1.08 2.61 13.36
N ALA A 9 0.94 3.38 14.45
CA ALA A 9 -0.19 3.23 15.38
C ALA A 9 -1.54 3.68 14.74
N VAL A 10 -1.48 4.62 13.80
CA VAL A 10 -2.66 5.07 13.01
C VAL A 10 -3.10 3.98 12.02
N LEU A 11 -2.21 3.07 11.61
CA LEU A 11 -2.52 2.01 10.64
C LEU A 11 -3.45 0.94 11.23
N ILE A 12 -3.31 0.61 12.52
CA ILE A 12 -4.20 -0.32 13.22
C ILE A 12 -5.60 0.32 13.37
N LEU A 13 -5.64 1.63 13.65
CA LEU A 13 -6.89 2.40 13.67
C LEU A 13 -7.58 2.41 12.30
N MET A 14 -6.83 2.64 11.21
CA MET A 14 -7.38 2.68 9.85
C MET A 14 -7.79 1.30 9.31
N LEU A 15 -7.15 0.20 9.73
CA LEU A 15 -7.55 -1.16 9.35
C LEU A 15 -8.87 -1.58 10.02
N VAL A 16 -9.12 -1.15 11.25
CA VAL A 16 -10.40 -1.35 11.96
C VAL A 16 -11.48 -0.42 11.38
N LEU A 17 -11.16 0.84 11.06
CA LEU A 17 -12.09 1.80 10.43
C LEU A 17 -12.44 1.46 8.96
N GLY A 18 -11.54 0.81 8.21
CA GLY A 18 -11.76 0.50 6.79
C GLY A 18 -12.75 -0.63 6.51
N LEU A 19 -12.96 -1.56 7.46
CA LEU A 19 -13.79 -2.74 7.26
C LEU A 19 -15.25 -2.59 7.72
N ILE A 20 -15.55 -1.62 8.60
CA ILE A 20 -16.90 -1.41 9.15
C ILE A 20 -17.63 -0.25 8.45
N VAL A 21 -16.90 0.72 7.88
CA VAL A 21 -17.50 1.98 7.37
C VAL A 21 -18.04 1.86 5.93
N SER A 22 -17.81 0.75 5.22
CA SER A 22 -18.09 0.64 3.79
C SER A 22 -19.55 0.36 3.38
N SER A 23 -20.53 0.38 4.29
CA SER A 23 -21.95 0.27 3.90
C SER A 23 -22.83 1.46 4.29
N GLN A 24 -22.44 2.29 5.27
CA GLN A 24 -23.24 3.46 5.69
C GLN A 24 -22.66 4.81 5.28
N ALA A 25 -21.35 4.93 5.04
CA ALA A 25 -20.74 6.20 4.63
C ALA A 25 -20.96 6.56 3.16
N LEU A 26 -21.41 5.62 2.32
CA LEU A 26 -21.63 5.85 0.89
C LEU A 26 -22.84 6.75 0.58
N ALA A 27 -23.65 7.11 1.60
CA ALA A 27 -24.84 7.95 1.44
C ALA A 27 -24.69 9.39 1.95
N GLN A 28 -23.59 9.75 2.65
CA GLN A 28 -23.42 11.09 3.19
C GLN A 28 -22.17 11.74 2.59
N GLY A 29 -22.39 12.73 1.72
CA GLY A 29 -21.32 13.55 1.14
C GLY A 29 -20.38 14.09 2.23
N ARG A 30 -19.09 14.24 1.88
CA ARG A 30 -17.95 14.67 2.72
C ARG A 30 -18.38 15.52 3.93
N GLN A 31 -18.80 14.89 5.02
CA GLN A 31 -19.02 15.57 6.28
C GLN A 31 -17.64 15.96 6.81
N ALA A 32 -17.51 17.20 7.29
CA ALA A 32 -16.33 17.60 8.02
C ALA A 32 -16.10 16.62 9.18
N PRO A 33 -14.85 16.18 9.42
CA PRO A 33 -14.59 15.21 10.47
C PRO A 33 -15.11 15.72 11.81
N PRO A 34 -15.63 14.83 12.69
CA PRO A 34 -16.18 15.22 13.97
C PRO A 34 -15.18 16.07 14.78
N PRO A 35 -15.64 17.01 15.64
CA PRO A 35 -14.75 17.86 16.43
C PRO A 35 -13.67 17.07 17.19
N GLU A 36 -14.01 15.89 17.72
CA GLU A 36 -13.09 15.03 18.46
C GLU A 36 -11.98 14.41 17.60
N TYR A 37 -12.12 14.34 16.28
CA TYR A 37 -11.13 13.69 15.41
C TYR A 37 -9.76 14.35 15.52
N LYS A 38 -9.72 15.69 15.56
CA LYS A 38 -8.47 16.44 15.71
C LYS A 38 -7.84 16.23 17.09
N GLU A 39 -8.66 16.09 18.13
CA GLU A 39 -8.20 15.77 19.49
C GLU A 39 -7.62 14.36 19.55
N LEU A 40 -8.27 13.37 18.93
CA LEU A 40 -7.78 12.00 18.82
C LEU A 40 -6.44 11.91 18.11
N VAL A 41 -6.29 12.61 16.99
CA VAL A 41 -5.02 12.70 16.25
C VAL A 41 -3.94 13.32 17.14
N THR A 42 -4.26 14.37 17.88
CA THR A 42 -3.31 15.03 18.78
C THR A 42 -2.92 14.14 19.96
N ALA A 43 -3.89 13.46 20.59
CA ALA A 43 -3.68 12.53 21.69
C ALA A 43 -2.79 11.35 21.28
N SER A 44 -3.02 10.79 20.09
CA SER A 44 -2.21 9.70 19.54
C SER A 44 -0.72 10.08 19.35
N ALA A 45 -0.42 11.37 19.21
CA ALA A 45 0.95 11.86 19.03
C ALA A 45 1.73 12.06 20.36
N ILE A 46 1.06 11.94 21.51
CA ILE A 46 1.69 12.06 22.83
C ILE A 46 2.63 10.88 23.06
N LYS A 47 3.88 11.16 23.40
CA LYS A 47 4.92 10.13 23.59
C LYS A 47 4.85 9.45 24.95
N ASP A 48 4.49 10.20 25.99
CA ASP A 48 4.40 9.65 27.34
C ASP A 48 3.08 8.87 27.49
N ALA A 49 3.18 7.55 27.71
CA ALA A 49 2.02 6.68 27.78
C ALA A 49 1.04 7.10 28.90
N SER A 50 1.54 7.57 30.04
CA SER A 50 0.69 8.05 31.14
C SER A 50 -0.10 9.30 30.77
N ALA A 51 0.53 10.27 30.11
CA ALA A 51 -0.13 11.47 29.60
C ALA A 51 -1.12 11.13 28.48
N ARG A 52 -0.77 10.17 27.61
CA ARG A 52 -1.64 9.69 26.54
C ARG A 52 -2.92 9.03 27.08
N ILE A 53 -2.82 8.22 28.14
CA ILE A 53 -3.99 7.67 28.83
C ILE A 53 -4.88 8.80 29.35
N LYS A 54 -4.32 9.77 30.07
CA LYS A 54 -5.09 10.90 30.61
C LYS A 54 -5.84 11.67 29.54
N GLU A 55 -5.19 11.90 28.40
CA GLU A 55 -5.81 12.62 27.29
C GLU A 55 -6.91 11.81 26.61
N PHE A 56 -6.72 10.52 26.37
CA PHE A 56 -7.78 9.67 25.81
C PHE A 56 -8.98 9.51 26.77
N GLU A 57 -8.75 9.41 28.07
CA GLU A 57 -9.83 9.40 29.07
C GLU A 57 -10.58 10.75 29.10
N ARG A 58 -9.87 11.87 28.95
CA ARG A 58 -10.50 13.21 28.81
C ARG A 58 -11.37 13.27 27.55
N ILE A 59 -10.88 12.81 26.41
CA ILE A 59 -11.64 12.77 25.16
C ILE A 59 -12.85 11.84 25.31
N LYS A 60 -12.69 10.65 25.90
CA LYS A 60 -13.79 9.71 26.18
C LYS A 60 -14.89 10.37 27.01
N ALA A 61 -14.52 11.12 28.05
CA ALA A 61 -15.46 11.82 28.91
C ALA A 61 -16.13 13.02 28.22
N ALA A 62 -15.40 13.74 27.37
CA ALA A 62 -15.92 14.88 26.61
C ALA A 62 -16.88 14.45 25.47
N TYR A 63 -16.66 13.27 24.91
CA TYR A 63 -17.43 12.73 23.78
C TYR A 63 -18.00 11.33 24.07
N PRO A 64 -18.92 11.20 25.05
CA PRO A 64 -19.43 9.91 25.49
C PRO A 64 -20.32 9.18 24.47
N ASN A 65 -20.65 9.84 23.35
CA ASN A 65 -21.41 9.28 22.23
C ASN A 65 -20.58 9.25 20.94
N SER A 66 -19.24 9.40 21.03
CA SER A 66 -18.40 9.37 19.85
C SER A 66 -18.47 8.01 19.15
N GLN A 67 -18.50 8.03 17.82
CA GLN A 67 -18.31 6.81 17.02
C GLN A 67 -16.91 6.18 17.20
N TYR A 68 -15.96 6.91 17.81
CA TYR A 68 -14.59 6.44 18.05
C TYR A 68 -14.36 5.84 19.44
N LEU A 69 -15.40 5.58 20.25
CA LEU A 69 -15.21 5.07 21.61
C LEU A 69 -14.40 3.78 21.69
N GLU A 70 -14.63 2.82 20.80
CA GLU A 70 -13.87 1.57 20.74
C GLU A 70 -12.39 1.82 20.41
N ALA A 71 -12.12 2.73 19.47
CA ALA A 71 -10.77 3.16 19.12
C ALA A 71 -10.06 3.88 20.29
N ILE A 72 -10.79 4.70 21.05
CA ILE A 72 -10.29 5.36 22.26
C ILE A 72 -9.93 4.33 23.32
N ASP A 73 -10.81 3.35 23.57
CA ASP A 73 -10.58 2.29 24.55
C ASP A 73 -9.40 1.39 24.17
N GLY A 74 -9.27 1.06 22.89
CA GLY A 74 -8.10 0.36 22.36
C GLY A 74 -6.80 1.14 22.57
N SER A 75 -6.82 2.47 22.36
CA SER A 75 -5.66 3.34 22.56
C SER A 75 -5.26 3.47 24.03
N ILE A 76 -6.25 3.51 24.94
CA ILE A 76 -6.02 3.49 26.39
C ILE A 76 -5.40 2.15 26.80
N LEU A 77 -5.92 1.03 26.30
CA LEU A 77 -5.40 -0.31 26.57
C LEU A 77 -3.95 -0.45 26.09
N GLU A 78 -3.65 -0.01 24.86
CA GLU A 78 -2.29 -0.04 24.30
C GLU A 78 -1.31 0.74 25.19
N ALA A 79 -1.69 1.94 25.64
CA ALA A 79 -0.84 2.74 26.52
C ALA A 79 -0.69 2.12 27.92
N LYS A 80 -1.71 1.43 28.45
CA LYS A 80 -1.59 0.66 29.70
C LYS A 80 -0.66 -0.53 29.53
N VAL A 81 -0.72 -1.22 28.39
CA VAL A 81 0.19 -2.32 28.06
C VAL A 81 1.62 -1.82 27.97
N GLU A 82 1.88 -0.67 27.35
CA GLU A 82 3.22 -0.07 27.28
C GLU A 82 3.85 0.22 28.65
N LEU A 83 3.02 0.55 29.64
CA LEU A 83 3.44 0.81 31.02
C LEU A 83 3.63 -0.46 31.87
N ALA A 84 3.23 -1.63 31.37
CA ALA A 84 3.30 -2.87 32.13
C ALA A 84 4.75 -3.35 32.31
N ASP A 85 5.09 -3.78 33.53
CA ASP A 85 6.46 -4.21 33.85
C ASP A 85 6.74 -5.68 33.54
N THR A 86 5.70 -6.51 33.48
CA THR A 86 5.82 -7.95 33.28
C THR A 86 4.85 -8.46 32.22
N LEU A 87 5.16 -9.63 31.65
CA LEU A 87 4.28 -10.28 30.69
C LEU A 87 2.91 -10.58 31.32
N GLU A 88 2.87 -11.02 32.58
CA GLU A 88 1.62 -11.33 33.29
C GLU A 88 0.72 -10.11 33.41
N ALA A 89 1.29 -8.93 33.67
CA ALA A 89 0.54 -7.68 33.70
C ALA A 89 -0.03 -7.32 32.31
N VAL A 90 0.75 -7.53 31.23
CA VAL A 90 0.25 -7.36 29.85
C VAL A 90 -0.92 -8.30 29.57
N LEU A 91 -0.79 -9.59 29.91
CA LEU A 91 -1.85 -10.58 29.67
C LEU A 91 -3.11 -10.27 30.48
N ALA A 92 -2.97 -9.80 31.72
CA ALA A 92 -4.10 -9.40 32.55
C ALA A 92 -4.89 -8.23 31.94
N LEU A 93 -4.20 -7.26 31.33
CA LEU A 93 -4.83 -6.14 30.62
C LEU A 93 -5.55 -6.59 29.34
N GLN A 94 -4.98 -7.56 28.62
CA GLN A 94 -5.53 -8.06 27.36
C GLN A 94 -6.71 -9.03 27.54
N ASN A 95 -6.83 -9.67 28.71
CA ASN A 95 -7.79 -10.74 28.95
C ASN A 95 -9.25 -10.32 28.68
N ASP A 96 -9.64 -9.14 29.13
CA ASP A 96 -11.01 -8.63 28.95
C ASP A 96 -11.34 -8.39 27.46
N MET A 97 -10.41 -7.77 26.72
CA MET A 97 -10.52 -7.53 25.28
C MET A 97 -10.66 -8.84 24.49
N LEU A 98 -9.85 -9.85 24.83
CA LEU A 98 -9.90 -11.15 24.16
C LEU A 98 -11.20 -11.91 24.50
N ALA A 99 -11.63 -11.88 25.75
CA ALA A 99 -12.83 -12.60 26.20
C ALA A 99 -14.14 -12.00 25.65
N LYS A 100 -14.19 -10.68 25.45
CA LYS A 100 -15.35 -9.99 24.88
C LYS A 100 -15.38 -9.98 23.34
N GLY A 101 -14.34 -10.48 22.69
CA GLY A 101 -14.24 -10.51 21.23
C GLY A 101 -15.35 -11.35 20.59
N HIS A 102 -16.17 -10.73 19.74
CA HIS A 102 -17.21 -11.35 18.92
C HIS A 102 -17.04 -10.98 17.44
N GLY A 103 -17.65 -11.74 16.53
CA GLY A 103 -17.55 -11.44 15.10
C GLY A 103 -16.10 -11.35 14.62
N PRO A 104 -15.76 -10.34 13.79
CA PRO A 104 -14.41 -10.10 13.29
C PRO A 104 -13.33 -9.92 14.37
N ALA A 105 -13.72 -9.42 15.55
CA ALA A 105 -12.80 -9.19 16.66
C ALA A 105 -12.16 -10.48 17.17
N ARG A 106 -12.78 -11.65 16.93
CA ARG A 106 -12.21 -12.97 17.26
C ARG A 106 -10.93 -13.28 16.49
N LEU A 107 -10.69 -12.64 15.33
CA LEU A 107 -9.42 -12.73 14.59
C LEU A 107 -8.53 -11.51 14.82
N GLN A 108 -9.11 -10.33 14.98
CA GLN A 108 -8.37 -9.08 15.12
C GLN A 108 -7.73 -8.91 16.51
N ASN A 109 -8.44 -9.23 17.60
CA ASN A 109 -7.93 -9.03 18.96
C ASN A 109 -6.68 -9.87 19.26
N PRO A 110 -6.59 -11.16 18.83
CA PRO A 110 -5.36 -11.93 18.96
C PRO A 110 -4.17 -11.32 18.20
N ILE A 111 -4.38 -10.75 17.01
CA ILE A 111 -3.33 -10.04 16.24
C ILE A 111 -2.83 -8.84 17.03
N GLN A 112 -3.76 -7.99 17.51
CA GLN A 112 -3.44 -6.80 18.28
C GLN A 112 -2.68 -7.16 19.57
N ALA A 113 -3.17 -8.17 20.30
CA ALA A 113 -2.53 -8.62 21.53
C ALA A 113 -1.10 -9.16 21.29
N ALA A 114 -0.92 -9.94 20.22
CA ALA A 114 0.38 -10.45 19.81
C ALA A 114 1.36 -9.32 19.41
N ASP A 115 0.90 -8.35 18.63
CA ASP A 115 1.72 -7.21 18.20
C ASP A 115 2.15 -6.35 19.39
N GLN A 116 1.23 -6.06 20.32
CA GLN A 116 1.52 -5.33 21.56
C GLN A 116 2.63 -5.99 22.40
N ILE A 117 2.61 -7.32 22.55
CA ILE A 117 3.66 -8.06 23.27
C ILE A 117 5.00 -7.93 22.51
N LEU A 118 4.99 -8.15 21.19
CA LEU A 118 6.22 -8.19 20.37
C LEU A 118 6.81 -6.81 20.05
N ARG A 119 6.08 -5.73 20.32
CA ARG A 119 6.56 -4.35 20.26
C ARG A 119 6.80 -3.73 21.63
N HIS A 120 6.55 -4.48 22.70
CA HIS A 120 6.66 -3.97 24.06
C HIS A 120 8.09 -3.42 24.32
N PRO A 121 8.25 -2.20 24.88
CA PRO A 121 9.58 -1.61 25.12
C PRO A 121 10.49 -2.48 26.01
N LYS A 122 9.86 -3.30 26.86
CA LYS A 122 10.54 -4.26 27.75
C LYS A 122 10.52 -5.70 27.25
N LEU A 123 10.24 -5.95 25.97
CA LEU A 123 10.24 -7.31 25.41
C LEU A 123 11.52 -8.09 25.76
N GLY A 124 12.67 -7.42 25.77
CA GLY A 124 13.96 -8.01 26.13
C GLY A 124 14.08 -8.49 27.58
N THR A 125 13.20 -8.06 28.48
CA THR A 125 13.17 -8.51 29.89
C THR A 125 12.13 -9.60 30.14
N PHE A 126 11.24 -9.88 29.18
CA PHE A 126 10.24 -10.94 29.30
C PHE A 126 10.88 -12.31 29.04
N ASP A 127 10.34 -13.35 29.68
CA ASP A 127 10.75 -14.72 29.36
C ASP A 127 10.37 -15.07 27.93
N LYS A 128 11.38 -15.39 27.12
CA LYS A 128 11.21 -15.58 25.67
C LYS A 128 10.35 -16.81 25.35
N SER A 129 10.42 -17.85 26.16
CA SER A 129 9.64 -19.08 25.97
C SER A 129 8.17 -18.84 26.32
N ALA A 130 7.89 -18.06 27.37
CA ALA A 130 6.55 -17.63 27.75
C ALA A 130 5.94 -16.73 26.67
N VAL A 131 6.69 -15.74 26.17
CA VAL A 131 6.24 -14.91 25.02
C VAL A 131 5.89 -15.79 23.83
N LEU A 132 6.79 -16.69 23.41
CA LEU A 132 6.52 -17.59 22.28
C LEU A 132 5.25 -18.44 22.50
N THR A 133 5.10 -19.01 23.70
CA THR A 133 3.93 -19.84 24.04
C THR A 133 2.63 -19.06 23.92
N VAL A 134 2.59 -17.82 24.40
CA VAL A 134 1.41 -16.95 24.30
C VAL A 134 1.08 -16.63 22.83
N ILE A 135 2.06 -16.23 22.03
CA ILE A 135 1.83 -15.86 20.63
C ILE A 135 1.31 -17.08 19.83
N LEU A 136 1.84 -18.27 20.07
CA LEU A 136 1.35 -19.49 19.44
C LEU A 136 -0.06 -19.86 19.90
N LYS A 137 -0.41 -19.61 21.17
CA LYS A 137 -1.78 -19.78 21.67
C LYS A 137 -2.76 -18.84 20.95
N TYR A 138 -2.42 -17.56 20.80
CA TYR A 138 -3.24 -16.60 20.04
C TYR A 138 -3.44 -17.02 18.59
N LYS A 139 -2.38 -17.55 17.95
CA LYS A 139 -2.48 -18.12 16.60
C LYS A 139 -3.43 -19.32 16.55
N GLU A 140 -3.33 -20.25 17.49
CA GLU A 140 -4.21 -21.42 17.55
C GLU A 140 -5.68 -21.05 17.79
N GLU A 141 -5.95 -20.11 18.70
CA GLU A 141 -7.30 -19.60 18.98
C GLU A 141 -7.92 -18.92 17.76
N ALA A 142 -7.14 -18.10 17.04
CA ALA A 142 -7.61 -17.47 15.81
C ALA A 142 -7.85 -18.48 14.68
N LEU A 143 -7.02 -19.52 14.55
CA LEU A 143 -7.25 -20.61 13.59
C LEU A 143 -8.58 -21.32 13.88
N LYS A 144 -8.89 -21.61 15.15
CA LYS A 144 -10.18 -22.18 15.55
C LYS A 144 -11.34 -21.23 15.25
N ALA A 145 -11.19 -19.95 15.58
CA ALA A 145 -12.21 -18.95 15.30
C ALA A 145 -12.46 -18.77 13.78
N ALA A 146 -11.44 -18.89 12.95
CA ALA A 146 -11.55 -18.73 11.50
C ALA A 146 -12.40 -19.80 10.81
N GLU A 147 -12.66 -20.94 11.47
CA GLU A 147 -13.57 -21.99 11.00
C GLU A 147 -15.02 -21.80 11.48
N ASP A 148 -15.25 -20.88 12.43
CA ASP A 148 -16.56 -20.58 12.97
C ASP A 148 -17.27 -19.50 12.14
N PRO A 149 -18.44 -19.77 11.53
CA PRO A 149 -19.18 -18.77 10.75
C PRO A 149 -19.53 -17.49 11.54
N ALA A 150 -19.69 -17.59 12.87
CA ALA A 150 -19.98 -16.43 13.72
C ALA A 150 -18.85 -15.40 13.71
N THR A 151 -17.61 -15.80 13.37
CA THR A 151 -16.47 -14.88 13.22
C THR A 151 -16.65 -13.90 12.06
N TYR A 152 -17.51 -14.21 11.09
CA TYR A 152 -17.73 -13.38 9.91
C TYR A 152 -19.06 -12.60 9.97
N GLU A 153 -19.66 -12.49 11.15
CA GLU A 153 -20.83 -11.64 11.36
C GLU A 153 -20.52 -10.19 10.91
N GLY A 154 -21.39 -9.61 10.08
CA GLY A 154 -21.19 -8.28 9.51
C GLY A 154 -20.16 -8.19 8.37
N VAL A 155 -19.42 -9.25 8.05
CA VAL A 155 -18.47 -9.27 6.92
C VAL A 155 -19.19 -9.71 5.64
N PRO A 156 -19.17 -8.88 4.57
CA PRO A 156 -19.72 -9.24 3.27
C PRO A 156 -19.15 -10.56 2.75
N GLU A 157 -19.99 -11.41 2.16
CA GLU A 157 -19.60 -12.77 1.77
C GLU A 157 -18.40 -12.80 0.81
N ASP A 158 -18.38 -11.88 -0.17
CA ASP A 158 -17.29 -11.68 -1.13
C ASP A 158 -15.96 -11.25 -0.47
N ARG A 159 -16.01 -10.77 0.78
CA ARG A 159 -14.85 -10.29 1.54
C ARG A 159 -14.36 -11.28 2.60
N ARG A 160 -15.12 -12.32 2.94
CA ARG A 160 -14.79 -13.24 4.05
C ARG A 160 -13.46 -13.96 3.85
N ASN A 161 -13.20 -14.49 2.65
CA ASN A 161 -11.95 -15.18 2.35
C ASN A 161 -10.74 -14.26 2.44
N PHE A 162 -10.87 -13.03 1.93
CA PHE A 162 -9.83 -12.01 2.05
C PHE A 162 -9.56 -11.67 3.51
N PHE A 163 -10.62 -11.41 4.30
CA PHE A 163 -10.51 -11.11 5.71
C PHE A 163 -9.86 -12.26 6.51
N LYS A 164 -10.25 -13.51 6.23
CA LYS A 164 -9.64 -14.72 6.82
C LYS A 164 -8.16 -14.79 6.51
N SER A 165 -7.79 -14.74 5.23
CA SER A 165 -6.41 -14.84 4.77
C SER A 165 -5.53 -13.73 5.36
N LEU A 166 -6.01 -12.48 5.31
CA LEU A 166 -5.31 -11.33 5.87
C LEU A 166 -5.03 -11.51 7.37
N SER A 167 -6.04 -11.94 8.13
CA SER A 167 -5.92 -12.10 9.59
C SER A 167 -4.96 -13.22 9.96
N LEU A 168 -5.07 -14.39 9.32
CA LEU A 168 -4.21 -15.53 9.60
C LEU A 168 -2.75 -15.27 9.18
N ASN A 169 -2.55 -14.60 8.04
CA ASN A 169 -1.21 -14.18 7.62
C ASN A 169 -0.60 -13.18 8.63
N GLY A 170 -1.41 -12.28 9.19
CA GLY A 170 -0.98 -11.37 10.26
C GLY A 170 -0.42 -12.11 11.49
N LEU A 171 -1.06 -13.20 11.93
CA LEU A 171 -0.56 -14.02 13.03
C LEU A 171 0.66 -14.86 12.65
N GLU A 172 0.75 -15.32 11.40
CA GLU A 172 1.90 -16.08 10.92
C GLU A 172 3.20 -15.26 10.98
N ILE A 173 3.16 -13.99 10.53
CA ILE A 173 4.35 -13.13 10.60
C ILE A 173 4.73 -12.76 12.04
N LEU A 174 3.74 -12.58 12.93
CA LEU A 174 3.98 -12.37 14.36
C LEU A 174 4.56 -13.62 15.03
N ALA A 175 4.12 -14.82 14.64
CA ALA A 175 4.72 -16.08 15.09
C ALA A 175 6.18 -16.19 14.61
N ALA A 176 6.49 -15.80 13.37
CA ALA A 176 7.88 -15.74 12.89
C ALA A 176 8.73 -14.80 13.74
N LYS A 177 8.22 -13.61 14.07
CA LYS A 177 8.88 -12.65 14.98
C LYS A 177 9.08 -13.22 16.38
N ALA A 178 8.11 -13.97 16.90
CA ALA A 178 8.21 -14.64 18.21
C ALA A 178 9.26 -15.76 18.22
N TYR A 179 9.32 -16.60 17.18
CA TYR A 179 10.38 -17.61 17.03
C TYR A 179 11.76 -16.95 16.96
N LEU A 180 11.88 -15.88 16.18
CA LEU A 180 13.09 -15.08 16.13
C LEU A 180 13.44 -14.54 17.52
N ASN A 181 12.50 -13.93 18.25
CA ASN A 181 12.74 -13.45 19.61
C ASN A 181 13.31 -14.56 20.53
N ALA A 182 12.73 -15.76 20.44
CA ALA A 182 13.14 -16.95 21.20
C ALA A 182 14.50 -17.55 20.78
N GLY A 183 15.05 -17.16 19.62
CA GLY A 183 16.32 -17.71 19.13
C GLY A 183 16.20 -18.88 18.17
N ASP A 184 14.98 -19.26 17.80
CA ASP A 184 14.73 -20.37 16.88
C ASP A 184 14.67 -19.85 15.43
N THR A 185 15.85 -19.64 14.82
CA THR A 185 15.95 -19.15 13.43
C THR A 185 15.39 -20.14 12.42
N VAL A 186 15.40 -21.44 12.73
CA VAL A 186 14.85 -22.49 11.86
C VAL A 186 13.34 -22.34 11.76
N LYS A 187 12.64 -22.26 12.90
CA LYS A 187 11.18 -22.07 12.88
C LYS A 187 10.76 -20.68 12.43
N ALA A 188 11.55 -19.65 12.73
CA ALA A 188 11.31 -18.31 12.18
C ALA A 188 11.36 -18.31 10.65
N THR A 189 12.35 -18.98 10.05
CA THR A 189 12.45 -19.15 8.59
C THR A 189 11.27 -19.93 8.04
N ALA A 190 10.93 -21.06 8.65
CA ALA A 190 9.78 -21.87 8.21
C ALA A 190 8.45 -21.11 8.27
N ALA A 191 8.25 -20.27 9.29
CA ALA A 191 7.07 -19.41 9.41
C ALA A 191 7.05 -18.31 8.34
N LEU A 192 8.20 -17.70 8.02
CA LEU A 192 8.32 -16.74 6.90
C LEU A 192 8.01 -17.39 5.55
N ASP A 193 8.49 -18.61 5.31
CA ASP A 193 8.20 -19.36 4.09
C ASP A 193 6.72 -19.71 3.98
N SER A 194 6.11 -20.14 5.10
CA SER A 194 4.67 -20.41 5.17
C SER A 194 3.85 -19.15 4.89
N TYR A 195 4.22 -18.03 5.53
CA TYR A 195 3.60 -16.73 5.30
C TYR A 195 3.66 -16.33 3.82
N LYS A 196 4.83 -16.43 3.18
CA LYS A 196 4.99 -16.11 1.76
C LYS A 196 4.16 -17.04 0.86
N LYS A 197 4.18 -18.35 1.12
CA LYS A 197 3.39 -19.34 0.35
C LYS A 197 1.87 -19.13 0.47
N ALA A 198 1.42 -18.61 1.62
CA ALA A 198 0.01 -18.26 1.85
C ALA A 198 -0.39 -16.89 1.27
N GLY A 199 0.47 -16.26 0.44
CA GLY A 199 0.20 -14.96 -0.17
C GLY A 199 0.38 -13.77 0.78
N GLY A 200 1.12 -13.95 1.88
CA GLY A 200 1.48 -12.87 2.79
C GLY A 200 2.31 -11.78 2.09
N ALA A 201 2.03 -10.51 2.41
CA ALA A 201 2.70 -9.37 1.81
C ALA A 201 4.19 -9.31 2.21
N THR A 202 5.08 -9.32 1.23
CA THR A 202 6.54 -9.28 1.42
C THR A 202 7.04 -7.84 1.61
N GLY A 203 6.43 -7.11 2.55
CA GLY A 203 6.76 -5.71 2.86
C GLY A 203 7.70 -5.56 4.06
N GLY A 204 7.65 -4.38 4.70
CA GLY A 204 8.55 -4.03 5.80
C GLY A 204 8.58 -5.03 6.96
N SER A 205 7.43 -5.57 7.37
CA SER A 205 7.36 -6.57 8.45
C SER A 205 8.05 -7.89 8.10
N TYR A 206 7.82 -8.40 6.89
CA TYR A 206 8.47 -9.61 6.38
C TYR A 206 9.98 -9.44 6.35
N PHE A 207 10.45 -8.37 5.71
CA PHE A 207 11.87 -8.10 5.56
C PHE A 207 12.56 -7.77 6.89
N TYR A 208 11.86 -7.16 7.84
CA TYR A 208 12.39 -6.92 9.18
C TYR A 208 12.69 -8.23 9.93
N VAL A 209 11.76 -9.19 9.90
CA VAL A 209 11.95 -10.49 10.55
C VAL A 209 13.00 -11.30 9.79
N LEU A 210 12.97 -11.31 8.45
CA LEU A 210 14.00 -11.94 7.62
C LEU A 210 15.39 -11.41 7.94
N ALA A 211 15.55 -10.09 8.04
CA ALA A 211 16.83 -9.46 8.36
C ALA A 211 17.36 -9.93 9.72
N GLY A 212 16.50 -10.00 10.74
CA GLY A 212 16.91 -10.49 12.06
C GLY A 212 17.28 -11.98 12.05
N VAL A 213 16.61 -12.81 11.25
CA VAL A 213 17.01 -14.22 11.03
C VAL A 213 18.40 -14.28 10.41
N LYS A 214 18.64 -13.53 9.33
CA LYS A 214 19.91 -13.49 8.61
C LYS A 214 21.05 -12.97 9.48
N GLU A 215 20.80 -11.97 10.30
CA GLU A 215 21.78 -11.45 11.25
C GLU A 215 22.18 -12.51 12.27
N ARG A 216 21.22 -13.25 12.86
CA ARG A 216 21.51 -14.34 13.81
C ARG A 216 22.18 -15.55 13.17
N MET A 217 22.01 -15.74 11.87
CA MET A 217 22.71 -16.77 11.09
C MET A 217 24.13 -16.34 10.69
N GLY A 218 24.59 -15.15 11.09
CA GLY A 218 25.91 -14.65 10.73
C GLY A 218 26.03 -14.23 9.26
N GLN A 219 24.91 -13.81 8.65
CA GLN A 219 24.83 -13.36 7.26
C GLN A 219 24.59 -11.84 7.19
N PRO A 220 25.57 -10.99 7.58
CA PRO A 220 25.35 -9.55 7.74
C PRO A 220 25.01 -8.83 6.43
N GLY A 221 25.50 -9.30 5.29
CA GLY A 221 25.17 -8.73 3.97
C GLY A 221 23.69 -8.94 3.61
N GLU A 222 23.18 -10.16 3.78
CA GLU A 222 21.75 -10.47 3.57
C GLU A 222 20.86 -9.76 4.58
N ALA A 223 21.31 -9.66 5.84
CA ALA A 223 20.61 -8.91 6.87
C ALA A 223 20.54 -7.41 6.55
N TYR A 224 21.63 -6.83 6.03
CA TYR A 224 21.67 -5.45 5.59
C TYR A 224 20.67 -5.19 4.47
N ASP A 225 20.67 -6.01 3.40
CA ASP A 225 19.73 -5.80 2.28
C ASP A 225 18.27 -5.93 2.72
N ALA A 226 17.96 -6.91 3.59
CA ALA A 226 16.63 -7.07 4.15
C ALA A 226 16.23 -5.89 5.07
N TYR A 227 17.11 -5.43 5.97
CA TYR A 227 16.82 -4.24 6.79
C TYR A 227 16.70 -2.97 5.94
N LEU A 228 17.50 -2.82 4.88
CA LEU A 228 17.40 -1.71 3.94
C LEU A 228 16.05 -1.73 3.23
N THR A 229 15.57 -2.90 2.83
CA THR A 229 14.24 -3.09 2.24
C THR A 229 13.13 -2.69 3.21
N ALA A 230 13.23 -3.08 4.48
CA ALA A 230 12.28 -2.66 5.52
C ALA A 230 12.39 -1.16 5.86
N ALA A 231 13.58 -0.58 5.74
CA ALA A 231 13.83 0.84 5.99
C ALA A 231 13.17 1.76 4.96
N VAL A 232 13.00 1.29 3.71
CA VAL A 232 12.26 2.01 2.65
C VAL A 232 10.82 2.30 3.09
N GLU A 233 10.20 1.40 3.84
CA GLU A 233 8.85 1.57 4.42
C GLU A 233 8.88 2.23 5.81
N ASN A 234 10.06 2.67 6.27
CA ASN A 234 10.29 3.20 7.61
C ASN A 234 9.73 2.26 8.72
N PHE A 235 9.94 0.96 8.54
CA PHE A 235 9.38 -0.06 9.41
C PHE A 235 10.20 -0.23 10.70
N GLU A 236 9.58 -0.03 11.86
CA GLU A 236 10.22 -0.13 13.18
C GLU A 236 11.58 0.63 13.23
N ASP A 237 12.63 0.01 13.77
CA ASP A 237 14.00 0.53 13.82
C ASP A 237 14.87 0.04 12.64
N ALA A 238 14.25 -0.44 11.54
CA ALA A 238 14.97 -0.92 10.37
C ALA A 238 15.96 0.10 9.78
N PRO A 239 15.66 1.41 9.67
CA PRO A 239 16.63 2.39 9.18
C PRO A 239 17.90 2.44 10.02
N ASP A 240 17.76 2.43 11.35
CA ASP A 240 18.89 2.47 12.28
C ASP A 240 19.71 1.17 12.21
N LYS A 241 19.04 0.01 12.13
CA LYS A 241 19.70 -1.30 11.97
C LYS A 241 20.41 -1.44 10.62
N ALA A 242 19.77 -1.02 9.53
CA ALA A 242 20.37 -1.01 8.20
C ALA A 242 21.62 -0.14 8.17
N LYS A 243 21.56 1.06 8.77
CA LYS A 243 22.70 1.97 8.88
C LYS A 243 23.83 1.40 9.74
N GLY A 244 23.48 0.75 10.86
CA GLY A 244 24.44 0.06 11.72
C GLY A 244 25.18 -1.09 11.01
N LEU A 245 24.46 -1.92 10.26
CA LEU A 245 25.07 -2.98 9.45
C LEU A 245 25.87 -2.42 8.28
N TYR A 246 25.40 -1.37 7.61
CA TYR A 246 26.15 -0.69 6.55
C TYR A 246 27.51 -0.20 7.05
N LEU A 247 27.54 0.45 8.22
CA LEU A 247 28.79 0.90 8.85
C LEU A 247 29.71 -0.28 9.19
N LYS A 248 29.17 -1.38 9.71
CA LYS A 248 29.94 -2.60 10.01
C LYS A 248 30.55 -3.23 8.77
N ILE A 249 29.81 -3.28 7.66
CA ILE A 249 30.22 -3.92 6.40
C ILE A 249 31.24 -3.04 5.66
N ASN A 250 31.01 -1.73 5.60
CA ASN A 250 31.79 -0.82 4.76
C ASN A 250 32.86 -0.02 5.54
N GLY A 251 32.88 -0.08 6.86
CA GLY A 251 33.79 0.67 7.74
C GLY A 251 33.47 2.17 7.88
N ARG A 252 32.52 2.70 7.10
CA ARG A 252 32.04 4.08 7.16
C ARG A 252 30.56 4.18 6.77
N ALA A 253 29.92 5.30 7.10
CA ALA A 253 28.49 5.53 6.82
C ALA A 253 28.24 6.25 5.48
N ASP A 254 29.28 6.78 4.83
CA ASP A 254 29.17 7.46 3.54
C ASP A 254 28.53 6.53 2.50
N GLY A 255 27.48 7.00 1.83
CA GLY A 255 26.76 6.24 0.81
C GLY A 255 25.50 5.51 1.29
N PHE A 256 25.23 5.44 2.60
CA PHE A 256 24.00 4.81 3.12
C PHE A 256 22.74 5.50 2.60
N GLU A 257 22.68 6.83 2.65
CA GLU A 257 21.49 7.58 2.20
C GLU A 257 21.24 7.38 0.69
N ALA A 258 22.30 7.33 -0.12
CA ALA A 258 22.20 7.04 -1.55
C ALA A 258 21.73 5.60 -1.81
N ALA A 259 22.19 4.62 -1.03
CA ALA A 259 21.72 3.23 -1.12
C ALA A 259 20.24 3.11 -0.72
N LEU A 260 19.80 3.84 0.30
CA LEU A 260 18.39 3.90 0.71
C LEU A 260 17.51 4.54 -0.36
N GLU A 261 17.95 5.65 -0.96
CA GLU A 261 17.24 6.30 -2.07
C GLU A 261 17.13 5.37 -3.29
N ALA A 262 18.23 4.70 -3.66
CA ALA A 262 18.23 3.74 -4.75
C ALA A 262 17.26 2.58 -4.49
N LYS A 263 17.22 2.06 -3.25
CA LYS A 263 16.29 0.98 -2.86
C LYS A 263 14.82 1.45 -2.86
N LEU A 264 14.57 2.72 -2.54
CA LEU A 264 13.24 3.33 -2.56
C LEU A 264 12.70 3.47 -3.98
N LYS A 265 13.57 3.86 -4.95
CA LYS A 265 13.23 3.97 -6.38
C LYS A 265 13.11 2.61 -7.09
N ALA A 266 13.85 1.58 -6.64
CA ALA A 266 13.79 0.25 -7.23
C ALA A 266 12.45 -0.46 -6.97
N LEU A 267 12.06 -1.39 -7.84
CA LEU A 267 10.95 -2.30 -7.59
C LEU A 267 11.24 -3.23 -6.39
N PRO A 268 10.24 -3.56 -5.56
CA PRO A 268 10.41 -4.51 -4.45
C PRO A 268 10.44 -5.98 -4.90
N PHE A 269 10.31 -6.24 -6.20
CA PHE A 269 10.34 -7.55 -6.83
C PHE A 269 11.08 -7.47 -8.17
N HIS A 270 11.40 -8.62 -8.75
CA HIS A 270 11.96 -8.69 -10.10
C HIS A 270 10.86 -9.12 -11.07
N PRO A 271 10.38 -8.22 -11.96
CA PRO A 271 9.37 -8.58 -12.94
C PRO A 271 9.83 -9.75 -13.81
N GLU A 272 8.98 -10.75 -13.96
CA GLU A 272 9.26 -11.84 -14.90
C GLU A 272 9.38 -11.30 -16.34
N ALA A 273 10.34 -11.85 -17.09
CA ALA A 273 10.53 -11.48 -18.49
C ALA A 273 9.25 -11.73 -19.31
N PHE A 274 8.84 -10.73 -20.09
CA PHE A 274 7.72 -10.84 -21.01
C PHE A 274 8.05 -11.76 -22.19
N LYS A 275 7.09 -12.62 -22.55
CA LYS A 275 7.15 -13.44 -23.75
C LYS A 275 6.04 -13.02 -24.69
N ALA A 276 6.41 -12.52 -25.87
CA ALA A 276 5.42 -12.15 -26.88
C ALA A 276 4.59 -13.37 -27.30
N PRO A 277 3.26 -13.22 -27.45
CA PRO A 277 2.43 -14.32 -27.95
C PRO A 277 2.82 -14.66 -29.38
N ALA A 278 2.90 -15.96 -29.69
CA ALA A 278 3.29 -16.45 -31.01
C ALA A 278 2.29 -16.05 -32.11
N ASP A 279 1.03 -15.87 -31.73
CA ASP A 279 -0.08 -15.47 -32.59
C ASP A 279 -0.40 -13.97 -32.48
N TRP A 280 0.55 -13.14 -32.02
CA TRP A 280 0.37 -11.70 -31.90
C TRP A 280 -0.01 -11.07 -33.25
N LYS A 281 -1.15 -10.37 -33.28
CA LYS A 281 -1.73 -9.77 -34.51
C LYS A 281 -1.53 -8.27 -34.60
N GLY A 282 -0.57 -7.73 -33.83
CA GLY A 282 -0.27 -6.29 -33.80
C GLY A 282 -1.09 -5.49 -32.79
N LYS A 283 -1.85 -6.13 -31.89
CA LYS A 283 -2.60 -5.42 -30.85
C LYS A 283 -1.67 -4.93 -29.73
N ALA A 284 -1.81 -3.66 -29.38
CA ALA A 284 -1.33 -3.10 -28.13
C ALA A 284 -2.52 -2.99 -27.16
N VAL A 285 -2.36 -3.50 -25.94
CA VAL A 285 -3.35 -3.39 -24.87
C VAL A 285 -3.20 -2.01 -24.22
N LEU A 286 -4.31 -1.35 -23.92
CA LEU A 286 -4.30 -0.12 -23.13
C LEU A 286 -4.52 -0.45 -21.65
N ALA A 287 -3.61 -0.03 -20.78
CA ALA A 287 -3.74 -0.12 -19.33
C ALA A 287 -3.82 1.29 -18.73
N GLU A 288 -4.94 1.59 -18.07
CA GLU A 288 -5.18 2.88 -17.43
C GLU A 288 -5.29 2.67 -15.92
N LEU A 289 -4.39 3.30 -15.15
CA LEU A 289 -4.41 3.30 -13.69
C LEU A 289 -4.87 4.66 -13.20
N PHE A 290 -5.89 4.67 -12.33
CA PHE A 290 -6.30 5.81 -11.53
C PHE A 290 -5.73 5.64 -10.11
N THR A 291 -4.86 6.54 -9.71
CA THR A 291 -4.03 6.46 -8.48
C THR A 291 -4.02 7.78 -7.71
N GLY A 292 -3.21 7.87 -6.65
CA GLY A 292 -2.91 9.13 -5.97
C GLY A 292 -1.65 9.04 -5.11
N SER A 293 -0.84 10.09 -5.11
CA SER A 293 0.36 10.27 -4.27
C SER A 293 0.03 10.33 -2.77
N GLU A 294 -1.22 10.63 -2.46
CA GLU A 294 -1.74 10.69 -1.10
C GLU A 294 -2.52 9.44 -0.68
N CYS A 295 -2.50 8.38 -1.50
CA CYS A 295 -3.24 7.13 -1.31
C CYS A 295 -2.28 6.00 -0.90
N PRO A 296 -2.14 5.68 0.41
CA PRO A 296 -1.32 4.55 0.86
C PRO A 296 -1.64 3.20 0.21
N PRO A 297 -2.92 2.79 -0.02
CA PRO A 297 -3.20 1.52 -0.69
C PRO A 297 -2.93 1.56 -2.21
N CYS A 298 -2.55 2.69 -2.79
CA CYS A 298 -2.20 2.78 -4.21
C CYS A 298 -0.80 2.26 -4.51
N VAL A 299 0.12 2.31 -3.53
CA VAL A 299 1.54 1.95 -3.67
C VAL A 299 1.76 0.60 -4.36
N GLY A 300 1.01 -0.43 -3.96
CA GLY A 300 1.12 -1.76 -4.56
C GLY A 300 0.71 -1.79 -6.04
N ALA A 301 -0.29 -1.00 -6.43
CA ALA A 301 -0.75 -0.89 -7.81
C ALA A 301 0.21 -0.05 -8.67
N ASP A 302 0.70 1.08 -8.15
CA ASP A 302 1.70 1.93 -8.82
C ASP A 302 2.98 1.14 -9.13
N LEU A 303 3.55 0.45 -8.14
CA LEU A 303 4.75 -0.36 -8.32
C LEU A 303 4.52 -1.59 -9.21
N ALA A 304 3.29 -2.12 -9.23
CA ALA A 304 2.94 -3.17 -10.18
C ALA A 304 2.90 -2.64 -11.61
N PHE A 305 2.38 -1.43 -11.82
CA PHE A 305 2.42 -0.73 -13.11
C PHE A 305 3.86 -0.41 -13.53
N ASP A 306 4.71 0.03 -12.62
CA ASP A 306 6.14 0.19 -12.88
C ASP A 306 6.79 -1.12 -13.34
N GLY A 307 6.39 -2.25 -12.73
CA GLY A 307 6.79 -3.58 -13.18
C GLY A 307 6.32 -3.92 -14.60
N LEU A 308 5.10 -3.49 -14.99
CA LEU A 308 4.61 -3.65 -16.36
C LEU A 308 5.40 -2.77 -17.35
N VAL A 309 5.71 -1.52 -16.98
CA VAL A 309 6.55 -0.60 -17.77
C VAL A 309 7.93 -1.22 -18.02
N GLU A 310 8.54 -1.82 -16.99
CA GLU A 310 9.87 -2.41 -17.08
C GLU A 310 9.92 -3.75 -17.83
N SER A 311 8.80 -4.50 -17.87
CA SER A 311 8.79 -5.86 -18.42
C SER A 311 8.12 -6.00 -19.78
N ILE A 312 7.12 -5.20 -20.12
CA ILE A 312 6.33 -5.35 -21.35
C ILE A 312 6.62 -4.18 -22.31
N PRO A 313 7.17 -4.45 -23.52
CA PRO A 313 7.47 -3.38 -24.48
C PRO A 313 6.23 -2.59 -24.90
N ALA A 314 6.40 -1.27 -25.12
CA ALA A 314 5.32 -0.34 -25.46
C ALA A 314 4.48 -0.71 -26.71
N LYS A 315 5.03 -1.52 -27.62
CA LYS A 315 4.28 -2.07 -28.77
C LYS A 315 3.21 -3.11 -28.40
N TYR A 316 3.28 -3.67 -27.19
CA TYR A 316 2.32 -4.65 -26.66
C TYR A 316 1.43 -4.03 -25.58
N LEU A 317 1.93 -3.07 -24.80
CA LEU A 317 1.21 -2.46 -23.69
C LEU A 317 1.45 -0.95 -23.65
N VAL A 318 0.37 -0.18 -23.75
CA VAL A 318 0.35 1.27 -23.56
C VAL A 318 -0.17 1.54 -22.15
N ILE A 319 0.59 2.28 -21.35
CA ILE A 319 0.27 2.56 -19.94
C ILE A 319 0.00 4.05 -19.77
N LEU A 320 -1.11 4.38 -19.11
CA LEU A 320 -1.49 5.73 -18.72
C LEU A 320 -1.81 5.76 -17.22
N VAL A 321 -1.18 6.67 -16.48
CA VAL A 321 -1.39 6.84 -15.03
C VAL A 321 -2.03 8.20 -14.76
N TYR A 322 -3.22 8.16 -14.19
CA TYR A 322 -4.09 9.29 -13.89
C TYR A 322 -4.12 9.52 -12.38
N HIS A 323 -3.67 10.69 -11.93
CA HIS A 323 -3.65 11.04 -10.51
C HIS A 323 -4.95 11.72 -10.08
N LEU A 324 -5.62 11.17 -9.08
CA LEU A 324 -6.88 11.69 -8.53
C LEU A 324 -6.69 12.27 -7.13
N PRO A 325 -7.50 13.27 -6.73
CA PRO A 325 -7.47 13.85 -5.38
C PRO A 325 -8.22 12.95 -4.37
N ILE A 326 -7.86 11.66 -4.33
CA ILE A 326 -8.44 10.63 -3.48
C ILE A 326 -7.30 9.88 -2.76
N PRO A 327 -7.25 9.89 -1.41
CA PRO A 327 -8.20 10.50 -0.47
C PRO A 327 -7.97 11.99 -0.20
N ARG A 328 -6.83 12.55 -0.61
CA ARG A 328 -6.44 13.96 -0.36
C ARG A 328 -6.01 14.64 -1.66
N PRO A 329 -5.87 15.97 -1.69
CA PRO A 329 -5.39 16.68 -2.88
C PRO A 329 -4.08 16.09 -3.40
N ASP A 330 -4.02 15.88 -4.71
CA ASP A 330 -2.84 15.36 -5.40
C ASP A 330 -2.38 16.40 -6.42
N PRO A 331 -1.13 16.90 -6.36
CA PRO A 331 -0.66 17.95 -7.25
C PRO A 331 -0.44 17.50 -8.70
N MET A 332 -0.55 16.21 -9.00
CA MET A 332 -0.49 15.68 -10.37
C MET A 332 -1.86 15.59 -11.03
N MET A 333 -2.94 15.92 -10.33
CA MET A 333 -4.28 16.01 -10.90
C MET A 333 -4.37 17.13 -11.94
N ASN A 334 -5.13 16.90 -13.02
CA ASN A 334 -5.34 17.87 -14.10
C ASN A 334 -6.70 17.67 -14.80
N PRO A 335 -7.13 18.60 -15.66
CA PRO A 335 -8.39 18.49 -16.39
C PRO A 335 -8.53 17.23 -17.24
N ALA A 336 -7.45 16.79 -17.91
CA ALA A 336 -7.45 15.56 -18.70
C ALA A 336 -7.78 14.32 -17.85
N THR A 337 -7.21 14.26 -16.64
CA THR A 337 -7.50 13.22 -15.67
C THR A 337 -8.96 13.25 -15.20
N GLN A 338 -9.52 14.44 -14.90
CA GLN A 338 -10.93 14.56 -14.53
C GLN A 338 -11.87 14.08 -15.64
N ALA A 339 -11.57 14.48 -16.89
CA ALA A 339 -12.34 14.06 -18.05
C ALA A 339 -12.36 12.53 -18.16
N ARG A 340 -11.19 11.89 -18.05
CA ARG A 340 -11.09 10.42 -18.12
C ARG A 340 -11.75 9.73 -16.92
N GLN A 341 -11.59 10.27 -15.72
CA GLN A 341 -12.25 9.78 -14.51
C GLN A 341 -13.79 9.76 -14.67
N SER A 342 -14.34 10.81 -15.28
CA SER A 342 -15.79 10.99 -15.47
C SER A 342 -16.35 9.94 -16.45
N VAL A 343 -15.63 9.64 -17.53
CA VAL A 343 -16.00 8.59 -18.49
C VAL A 343 -16.16 7.23 -17.81
N TYR A 344 -15.24 6.88 -16.91
CA TYR A 344 -15.27 5.58 -16.21
C TYR A 344 -16.06 5.57 -14.90
N GLY A 345 -16.52 6.73 -14.43
CA GLY A 345 -17.18 6.85 -13.12
C GLY A 345 -16.29 6.40 -11.97
N VAL A 346 -14.99 6.69 -12.02
CA VAL A 346 -14.03 6.28 -10.98
C VAL A 346 -14.24 7.09 -9.72
N ASN A 347 -14.58 6.41 -8.62
CA ASN A 347 -14.87 7.00 -7.31
C ASN A 347 -13.93 6.53 -6.20
N SER A 348 -12.91 5.73 -6.53
CA SER A 348 -11.94 5.19 -5.58
C SER A 348 -10.60 4.92 -6.26
N THR A 349 -9.52 5.01 -5.48
CA THR A 349 -8.15 4.72 -5.90
C THR A 349 -7.55 3.61 -5.01
N PRO A 350 -6.72 2.71 -5.57
CA PRO A 350 -6.43 2.57 -6.99
C PRO A 350 -7.56 1.85 -7.75
N THR A 351 -7.81 2.27 -8.99
CA THR A 351 -8.69 1.60 -9.95
C THR A 351 -7.98 1.44 -11.28
N VAL A 352 -8.04 0.25 -11.88
CA VAL A 352 -7.39 -0.07 -13.15
C VAL A 352 -8.42 -0.49 -14.19
N PHE A 353 -8.17 -0.14 -15.45
CA PHE A 353 -8.91 -0.67 -16.60
C PHE A 353 -7.92 -1.20 -17.65
N PHE A 354 -8.20 -2.38 -18.19
CA PHE A 354 -7.55 -2.87 -19.41
C PHE A 354 -8.54 -2.81 -20.59
N ASP A 355 -8.09 -2.24 -21.71
CA ASP A 355 -8.88 -1.96 -22.92
C ASP A 355 -10.24 -1.28 -22.61
N GLY A 356 -10.27 -0.46 -21.56
CA GLY A 356 -11.45 0.29 -21.12
C GLY A 356 -12.61 -0.53 -20.54
N ALA A 357 -12.46 -1.85 -20.32
CA ALA A 357 -13.55 -2.69 -19.83
C ALA A 357 -13.18 -3.48 -18.58
N ASN A 358 -11.99 -4.10 -18.55
CA ASN A 358 -11.58 -5.02 -17.47
C ASN A 358 -11.19 -4.22 -16.23
N LYS A 359 -12.20 -3.82 -15.44
CA LYS A 359 -12.04 -3.05 -14.22
C LYS A 359 -11.49 -3.91 -13.10
N MET A 360 -10.43 -3.43 -12.47
CA MET A 360 -9.82 -4.06 -11.30
C MET A 360 -9.64 -2.99 -10.22
N VAL A 361 -9.93 -3.33 -8.97
CA VAL A 361 -9.89 -2.40 -7.84
C VAL A 361 -9.00 -2.92 -6.72
N GLY A 362 -8.43 -2.00 -5.96
CA GLY A 362 -7.56 -2.32 -4.85
C GLY A 362 -6.12 -2.60 -5.28
N GLY A 363 -5.18 -2.07 -4.51
CA GLY A 363 -3.75 -2.27 -4.69
C GLY A 363 -3.20 -2.99 -3.48
N GLY A 364 -2.70 -2.22 -2.52
CA GLY A 364 -2.06 -2.70 -1.32
C GLY A 364 -0.85 -1.85 -0.98
N ASN A 365 -0.07 -2.32 -0.02
CA ASN A 365 1.23 -1.73 0.29
C ASN A 365 2.32 -2.20 -0.69
N ARG A 366 3.55 -1.71 -0.50
CA ARG A 366 4.73 -2.06 -1.30
C ARG A 366 4.97 -3.57 -1.39
N GLY A 367 4.76 -4.31 -0.30
CA GLY A 367 4.90 -5.76 -0.24
C GLY A 367 3.85 -6.56 -1.02
N MET A 368 2.79 -5.91 -1.53
CA MET A 368 1.78 -6.55 -2.38
C MET A 368 2.01 -6.31 -3.88
N ALA A 369 3.03 -5.53 -4.24
CA ALA A 369 3.26 -5.12 -5.63
C ALA A 369 3.55 -6.30 -6.57
N GLU A 370 4.28 -7.33 -6.13
CA GLU A 370 4.56 -8.53 -6.93
C GLU A 370 3.27 -9.29 -7.29
N GLY A 371 2.40 -9.48 -6.30
CA GLY A 371 1.10 -10.13 -6.52
C GLY A 371 0.21 -9.32 -7.46
N LYS A 372 0.19 -8.00 -7.31
CA LYS A 372 -0.56 -7.10 -8.21
C LYS A 372 0.02 -7.09 -9.63
N PHE A 373 1.34 -7.12 -9.77
CA PHE A 373 2.00 -7.26 -11.06
C PHE A 373 1.58 -8.55 -11.77
N ALA A 374 1.60 -9.69 -11.07
CA ALA A 374 1.14 -10.96 -11.63
C ALA A 374 -0.34 -10.93 -12.02
N GLU A 375 -1.19 -10.31 -11.19
CA GLU A 375 -2.62 -10.13 -11.44
C GLU A 375 -2.86 -9.30 -12.72
N TYR A 376 -2.17 -8.18 -12.86
CA TYR A 376 -2.28 -7.30 -14.04
C TYR A 376 -1.70 -7.93 -15.29
N LYS A 377 -0.55 -8.60 -15.20
CA LYS A 377 0.03 -9.35 -16.31
C LYS A 377 -0.93 -10.42 -16.83
N ALA A 378 -1.57 -11.17 -15.93
CA ALA A 378 -2.58 -12.17 -16.28
C ALA A 378 -3.84 -11.57 -16.93
N ALA A 379 -4.17 -10.31 -16.64
CA ALA A 379 -5.25 -9.59 -17.31
C ALA A 379 -4.84 -9.08 -18.70
N VAL A 380 -3.58 -8.68 -18.89
CA VAL A 380 -3.03 -8.17 -20.16
C VAL A 380 -2.82 -9.28 -21.18
N GLU A 381 -2.18 -10.39 -20.79
CA GLU A 381 -1.69 -11.40 -21.74
C GLU A 381 -2.77 -11.99 -22.66
N PRO A 382 -3.98 -12.36 -22.18
CA PRO A 382 -5.04 -12.89 -23.04
C PRO A 382 -5.55 -11.89 -24.09
N LEU A 383 -5.37 -10.58 -23.85
CA LEU A 383 -5.85 -9.53 -24.74
C LEU A 383 -4.93 -9.32 -25.94
N LEU A 384 -3.66 -9.75 -25.88
CA LEU A 384 -2.65 -9.48 -26.90
C LEU A 384 -2.86 -10.25 -28.22
N SER A 385 -3.53 -11.41 -28.18
CA SER A 385 -3.79 -12.25 -29.35
C SER A 385 -5.04 -11.82 -30.15
N ALA A 386 -5.77 -10.81 -29.66
CA ALA A 386 -6.90 -10.23 -30.38
C ALA A 386 -6.43 -9.48 -31.63
N VAL A 387 -7.27 -9.46 -32.66
CA VAL A 387 -7.05 -8.60 -33.84
C VAL A 387 -7.34 -7.15 -33.41
N PRO A 388 -6.43 -6.19 -33.62
CA PRO A 388 -6.72 -4.80 -33.31
C PRO A 388 -7.82 -4.27 -34.24
N ASP A 389 -8.78 -3.54 -33.68
CA ASP A 389 -9.83 -2.91 -34.47
C ASP A 389 -9.30 -1.77 -35.33
N VAL A 390 -8.16 -1.17 -34.98
CA VAL A 390 -7.49 -0.12 -35.75
C VAL A 390 -5.99 -0.19 -35.50
N SER A 391 -5.19 0.06 -36.53
CA SER A 391 -3.73 0.20 -36.41
C SER A 391 -3.38 1.68 -36.27
N LEU A 392 -2.78 2.07 -35.14
CA LEU A 392 -2.35 3.44 -34.88
C LEU A 392 -0.84 3.60 -35.08
N LYS A 393 -0.42 4.74 -35.60
CA LYS A 393 0.99 5.19 -35.60
C LYS A 393 1.03 6.61 -35.09
N VAL A 394 1.98 6.90 -34.19
CA VAL A 394 2.19 8.25 -33.66
C VAL A 394 3.68 8.57 -33.75
N ARG A 395 3.99 9.79 -34.18
CA ARG A 395 5.35 10.37 -34.14
C ARG A 395 5.25 11.70 -33.43
N ALA A 396 6.09 11.91 -32.42
CA ALA A 396 6.13 13.16 -31.69
C ALA A 396 7.53 13.78 -31.72
N SER A 397 7.59 15.10 -31.63
CA SER A 397 8.81 15.87 -31.46
C SER A 397 8.60 16.96 -30.41
N LEU A 398 9.59 17.12 -29.53
CA LEU A 398 9.66 18.22 -28.57
C LEU A 398 10.54 19.34 -29.14
N ALA A 399 10.04 20.57 -29.13
CA ALA A 399 10.80 21.76 -29.50
C ALA A 399 10.46 22.91 -28.55
N GLY A 400 11.39 23.25 -27.65
CA GLY A 400 11.10 24.14 -26.53
C GLY A 400 9.99 23.54 -25.65
N GLU A 401 9.00 24.34 -25.28
CA GLU A 401 7.83 23.93 -24.49
C GLU A 401 6.68 23.36 -25.34
N THR A 402 6.94 22.94 -26.58
CA THR A 402 5.89 22.46 -27.48
C THR A 402 6.14 21.03 -27.93
N VAL A 403 5.20 20.14 -27.64
CA VAL A 403 5.15 18.78 -28.19
C VAL A 403 4.21 18.77 -29.39
N LYS A 404 4.75 18.46 -30.57
CA LYS A 404 3.95 18.24 -31.78
C LYS A 404 3.86 16.75 -32.07
N ALA A 405 2.65 16.23 -32.15
CA ALA A 405 2.37 14.85 -32.51
C ALA A 405 1.69 14.80 -33.88
N ALA A 406 2.18 13.93 -34.76
CA ALA A 406 1.51 13.52 -35.98
C ALA A 406 1.06 12.07 -35.83
N PHE A 407 -0.16 11.76 -36.22
CA PHE A 407 -0.73 10.43 -36.06
C PHE A 407 -1.34 9.90 -37.37
N GLU A 408 -1.39 8.59 -37.49
CA GLU A 408 -2.02 7.88 -38.61
C GLU A 408 -2.83 6.71 -38.06
N PHE A 409 -3.88 6.37 -38.79
CA PHE A 409 -4.69 5.18 -38.56
C PHE A 409 -5.13 4.61 -39.90
N ASP A 410 -5.22 3.28 -40.00
CA ASP A 410 -5.51 2.55 -41.23
C ASP A 410 -6.99 2.63 -41.64
N LYS A 411 -7.91 2.77 -40.67
CA LYS A 411 -9.34 2.95 -40.92
C LYS A 411 -10.02 3.70 -39.77
N MET A 412 -11.15 4.33 -40.07
CA MET A 412 -12.00 4.94 -39.05
C MET A 412 -12.84 3.87 -38.34
N VAL A 413 -12.89 3.95 -37.03
CA VAL A 413 -13.81 3.20 -36.17
C VAL A 413 -15.08 4.04 -35.93
N PRO A 414 -16.27 3.60 -36.39
CA PRO A 414 -17.52 4.33 -36.19
C PRO A 414 -17.85 4.54 -34.70
N GLY A 415 -18.20 5.77 -34.34
CA GLY A 415 -18.58 6.14 -32.96
C GLY A 415 -17.41 6.20 -31.97
N ALA A 416 -16.17 5.99 -32.42
CA ALA A 416 -15.00 6.12 -31.57
C ALA A 416 -14.51 7.57 -31.49
N GLU A 417 -14.11 7.99 -30.30
CA GLU A 417 -13.30 9.19 -30.08
C GLU A 417 -11.82 8.84 -30.25
N TYR A 418 -11.06 9.76 -30.82
CA TYR A 418 -9.61 9.62 -30.98
C TYR A 418 -8.96 10.57 -29.98
N HIS A 419 -8.15 10.02 -29.08
CA HIS A 419 -7.40 10.81 -28.12
C HIS A 419 -5.92 10.77 -28.45
N VAL A 420 -5.27 11.92 -28.39
CA VAL A 420 -3.83 12.03 -28.27
C VAL A 420 -3.55 12.45 -26.83
N VAL A 421 -2.70 11.70 -26.14
CA VAL A 421 -2.42 11.88 -24.71
C VAL A 421 -0.96 12.28 -24.54
N LEU A 422 -0.72 13.35 -23.79
CA LEU A 422 0.61 13.75 -23.35
C LEU A 422 0.92 13.04 -22.03
N VAL A 423 2.01 12.28 -22.03
CA VAL A 423 2.45 11.47 -20.89
C VAL A 423 3.86 11.87 -20.51
N GLN A 424 4.10 12.03 -19.22
CA GLN A 424 5.41 12.23 -18.64
C GLN A 424 5.97 10.88 -18.16
N ASP A 425 7.15 10.52 -18.65
CA ASP A 425 7.79 9.23 -18.34
C ASP A 425 7.98 9.04 -16.83
N GLU A 426 8.47 10.07 -16.13
CA GLU A 426 8.67 10.07 -14.69
C GLU A 426 8.49 11.47 -14.09
N GLN A 427 7.77 11.55 -12.97
CA GLN A 427 7.62 12.74 -12.13
C GLN A 427 8.17 12.45 -10.74
N GLU A 428 9.20 13.20 -10.30
CA GLU A 428 9.63 13.15 -8.90
C GLU A 428 8.61 13.90 -8.04
N HIS A 429 7.95 13.15 -7.15
CA HIS A 429 7.01 13.72 -6.19
C HIS A 429 6.88 12.76 -5.01
N LYS A 430 7.00 13.30 -3.79
CA LYS A 430 6.86 12.53 -2.56
C LYS A 430 5.58 12.91 -1.82
N GLY A 431 4.51 12.17 -2.09
CA GLY A 431 3.26 12.26 -1.34
C GLY A 431 3.28 11.45 -0.04
N SER A 432 2.16 11.39 0.67
CA SER A 432 2.06 10.59 1.89
C SER A 432 2.02 9.08 1.69
N ASN A 433 1.80 8.59 0.47
CA ASN A 433 1.88 7.17 0.16
C ASN A 433 3.32 6.64 0.24
N GLY A 434 4.32 7.53 0.25
CA GLY A 434 5.72 7.21 0.44
C GLY A 434 6.51 6.92 -0.84
N LEU A 435 5.87 6.85 -2.01
CA LEU A 435 6.56 6.85 -3.30
C LEU A 435 7.30 8.18 -3.49
N VAL A 436 8.39 8.15 -4.25
CA VAL A 436 9.22 9.34 -4.53
C VAL A 436 9.27 9.69 -6.00
N SER A 437 8.86 8.77 -6.87
CA SER A 437 8.60 9.03 -8.27
C SER A 437 7.36 8.28 -8.73
N HIS A 438 6.73 8.82 -9.77
CA HIS A 438 5.53 8.31 -10.42
C HIS A 438 5.80 8.22 -11.92
N LYS A 439 5.54 7.06 -12.54
CA LYS A 439 5.80 6.83 -13.96
C LYS A 439 4.55 6.99 -14.81
N MET A 440 4.73 7.32 -16.08
CA MET A 440 3.68 7.39 -17.09
C MET A 440 2.50 8.30 -16.72
N VAL A 441 2.80 9.43 -16.06
CA VAL A 441 1.80 10.39 -15.56
C VAL A 441 1.17 11.13 -16.72
N VAL A 442 -0.16 11.07 -16.85
CA VAL A 442 -0.89 11.82 -17.88
C VAL A 442 -0.90 13.30 -17.51
N ARG A 443 -0.40 14.15 -18.41
CA ARG A 443 -0.33 15.61 -18.23
C ARG A 443 -1.41 16.35 -19.00
N ASP A 444 -1.83 15.81 -20.14
CA ASP A 444 -2.85 16.42 -20.99
C ASP A 444 -3.48 15.41 -21.95
N LEU A 445 -4.66 15.73 -22.48
CA LEU A 445 -5.42 14.91 -23.42
C LEU A 445 -6.18 15.80 -24.40
N ILE A 446 -5.96 15.56 -25.70
CA ILE A 446 -6.70 16.23 -26.78
C ILE A 446 -7.54 15.18 -27.51
N THR A 447 -8.85 15.40 -27.55
CA THR A 447 -9.74 14.67 -28.47
C THR A 447 -9.64 15.31 -29.85
N VAL A 448 -9.27 14.51 -30.84
CA VAL A 448 -9.06 14.97 -32.22
C VAL A 448 -10.20 14.50 -33.12
N ASP A 449 -10.59 15.36 -34.06
CA ASP A 449 -11.48 14.95 -35.14
C ASP A 449 -10.67 14.09 -36.15
N PRO A 450 -11.04 12.80 -36.35
CA PRO A 450 -10.33 11.93 -37.29
C PRO A 450 -10.40 12.42 -38.75
N ALA A 451 -11.33 13.32 -39.09
CA ALA A 451 -11.44 13.94 -40.41
C ALA A 451 -10.57 15.21 -40.57
N ALA A 452 -10.05 15.77 -39.48
CA ALA A 452 -9.18 16.94 -39.48
C ALA A 452 -7.72 16.56 -39.79
N PRO A 453 -6.80 17.55 -39.96
CA PRO A 453 -5.38 17.26 -40.05
C PRO A 453 -4.92 16.40 -38.87
N LYS A 454 -4.24 15.29 -39.17
CA LYS A 454 -3.87 14.27 -38.18
C LYS A 454 -2.66 14.68 -37.33
N THR A 455 -2.80 15.81 -36.65
CA THR A 455 -1.79 16.43 -35.81
C THR A 455 -2.40 16.95 -34.52
N ALA A 456 -1.67 16.83 -33.42
CA ALA A 456 -1.99 17.46 -32.14
C ALA A 456 -0.77 18.25 -31.65
N THR A 457 -1.01 19.33 -30.91
CA THR A 457 0.05 20.15 -30.32
C THR A 457 -0.28 20.37 -28.85
N PHE A 458 0.69 20.08 -27.99
CA PHE A 458 0.63 20.37 -26.56
C PHE A 458 1.64 21.48 -26.26
N ASP A 459 1.19 22.46 -25.49
CA ASP A 459 2.03 23.51 -24.91
C ASP A 459 2.22 23.16 -23.44
N LEU A 460 3.46 22.82 -23.05
CA LEU A 460 3.77 22.28 -21.73
C LEU A 460 3.47 23.31 -20.64
N ASP A 461 3.84 24.58 -20.84
CA ASP A 461 3.53 25.68 -19.91
C ASP A 461 2.02 25.85 -19.73
N ALA A 462 1.25 25.73 -20.82
CA ALA A 462 -0.21 25.83 -20.77
C ALA A 462 -0.82 24.64 -20.02
N SER A 463 -0.34 23.42 -20.27
CA SER A 463 -0.80 22.21 -19.57
C SER A 463 -0.48 22.30 -18.07
N GLU A 464 0.70 22.81 -17.69
CA GLU A 464 1.06 23.02 -16.28
C GLU A 464 0.20 24.10 -15.62
N LYS A 465 0.01 25.26 -16.26
CA LYS A 465 -0.88 26.31 -15.74
C LYS A 465 -2.31 25.83 -15.59
N ALA A 466 -2.80 25.00 -16.50
CA ALA A 466 -4.13 24.41 -16.41
C ALA A 466 -4.24 23.43 -15.22
N ALA A 467 -3.19 22.65 -14.96
CA ALA A 467 -3.12 21.79 -13.78
C ALA A 467 -3.09 22.62 -12.49
N ASP A 468 -2.25 23.66 -12.41
CA ASP A 468 -2.16 24.54 -11.25
C ASP A 468 -3.47 25.27 -10.98
N ALA A 469 -4.08 25.87 -12.01
CA ALA A 469 -5.37 26.54 -11.88
C ALA A 469 -6.45 25.58 -11.34
N TYR A 470 -6.48 24.35 -11.85
CA TYR A 470 -7.40 23.31 -11.41
C TYR A 470 -7.19 22.89 -9.93
N LEU A 471 -5.98 23.05 -9.39
CA LEU A 471 -5.70 22.79 -7.98
C LEU A 471 -6.07 23.96 -7.05
N THR A 472 -6.16 25.17 -7.59
CA THR A 472 -6.37 26.41 -6.81
C THR A 472 -7.76 27.01 -6.88
N GLU A 473 -8.50 26.74 -7.96
CA GLU A 473 -9.87 27.20 -8.23
C GLU A 473 -10.90 26.10 -7.95
#